data_AF-A0A842TIF7-F1
#
_entry.id   AF-A0A842TIF7-F1
#
_cell.length_a   1.000
_cell.length_b   1.000
_cell.length_c   1.000
_cell.angle_alpha   90.00
_cell.angle_beta   90.00
_cell.angle_gamma   90.00
#
_symmetry.space_group_name_H-M   'P 1'
#
loop_
_entity.id
_entity.type
_entity.pdbx_description
1 polymer ?
#
loop_
_entity_poly.entity_id
_entity_poly.type
_entity_poly.pdbx_seq_one_letter_code
_entity_poly.pdbx_strand_id
1 'polypeptide(L)'
;MASNNNIEKLEEIKEKIIDFYESAANFDKVWITDVKEMYYNVLTAWTLIRGHKNHDTDINIKQAESAQAALENSKSRKLQAISELRIYKEEAKDLITALDQIFDLCYNEISNIIQKILPEMKGKAPKKSVNKVSENEYNLLCSVCGNIAAKFIIGTSKSFNKRIFAYLGVIHSSPLNLKDAENIFSLLEHAELSKIHSYIKKYPTIEDGIDAYCPECNKIYCRKHYRLQEEWDEGFYDCTYATCPQNHTRIIDD
;
A
#
# COMPACT_ATOMS: atom_id res chain seq x y z
N MET A 1 -22.40 -5.68 -11.13
CA MET A 1 -22.62 -6.00 -9.70
C MET A 1 -21.96 -7.33 -9.56
N ALA A 2 -20.84 -7.44 -8.80
CA ALA A 2 -20.29 -8.72 -8.30
C ALA A 2 -21.16 -9.89 -8.68
N SER A 3 -20.97 -10.55 -9.82
CA SER A 3 -21.85 -11.71 -10.05
C SER A 3 -21.53 -12.66 -8.90
N ASN A 4 -22.51 -13.02 -8.06
CA ASN A 4 -22.25 -13.90 -6.89
C ASN A 4 -21.45 -15.15 -7.33
N ASN A 5 -21.69 -15.57 -8.57
CA ASN A 5 -20.94 -16.57 -9.33
C ASN A 5 -19.40 -16.38 -9.32
N ASN A 6 -18.85 -15.17 -9.45
CA ASN A 6 -17.40 -14.96 -9.43
C ASN A 6 -16.80 -15.17 -8.02
N ILE A 7 -17.52 -14.77 -6.97
CA ILE A 7 -17.09 -14.99 -5.58
C ILE A 7 -17.15 -16.49 -5.24
N GLU A 8 -18.22 -17.18 -5.65
CA GLU A 8 -18.37 -18.64 -5.50
C GLU A 8 -17.24 -19.39 -6.23
N LYS A 9 -16.92 -19.00 -7.47
CA LYS A 9 -15.78 -19.56 -8.21
C LYS A 9 -14.44 -19.28 -7.54
N LEU A 10 -14.23 -18.10 -6.98
CA LEU A 10 -13.00 -17.78 -6.24
C LEU A 10 -12.89 -18.66 -4.98
N GLU A 11 -14.00 -18.93 -4.30
CA GLU A 11 -14.06 -19.88 -3.19
C GLU A 11 -13.70 -21.31 -3.61
N GLU A 12 -14.23 -21.79 -4.74
CA GLU A 12 -13.87 -23.11 -5.28
C GLU A 12 -12.37 -23.22 -5.61
N ILE A 13 -11.78 -22.18 -6.22
CA ILE A 13 -10.33 -22.16 -6.50
C ILE A 13 -9.52 -22.14 -5.21
N LYS A 14 -9.95 -21.36 -4.21
CA LYS A 14 -9.34 -21.34 -2.87
C LYS A 14 -9.31 -22.74 -2.25
N GLU A 15 -10.42 -23.49 -2.25
CA GLU A 15 -10.45 -24.85 -1.73
C GLU A 15 -9.52 -25.80 -2.51
N LYS A 16 -9.50 -25.72 -3.85
CA LYS A 16 -8.59 -26.53 -4.68
C LYS A 16 -7.11 -26.27 -4.37
N ILE A 17 -6.74 -25.02 -4.07
CA ILE A 17 -5.37 -24.67 -3.69
C ILE A 17 -5.05 -25.24 -2.30
N ILE A 18 -6.00 -25.19 -1.36
CA ILE A 18 -5.84 -25.77 -0.03
C ILE A 18 -5.62 -27.28 -0.13
N ASP A 19 -6.50 -27.99 -0.86
CA ASP A 19 -6.38 -29.43 -1.11
C ASP A 19 -5.03 -29.79 -1.74
N PHE A 20 -4.58 -28.98 -2.71
CA PHE A 20 -3.27 -29.13 -3.34
C PHE A 20 -2.13 -29.04 -2.31
N TYR A 21 -2.10 -27.99 -1.49
CA TYR A 21 -1.08 -27.86 -0.45
C TYR A 21 -1.12 -29.01 0.55
N GLU A 22 -2.31 -29.40 1.04
CA GLU A 22 -2.44 -30.51 2.00
C GLU A 22 -1.97 -31.86 1.43
N SER A 23 -2.03 -32.04 0.12
CA SER A 23 -1.52 -33.22 -0.57
C SER A 23 -0.01 -33.19 -0.83
N ALA A 24 0.62 -32.01 -0.76
CA ALA A 24 2.04 -31.83 -1.05
C ALA A 24 2.90 -32.29 0.13
N ALA A 25 4.01 -32.98 -0.15
CA ALA A 25 4.86 -33.59 0.89
C ALA A 25 5.58 -32.56 1.80
N ASN A 26 5.77 -31.32 1.32
CA ASN A 26 6.59 -30.29 2.00
C ASN A 26 5.97 -28.90 1.82
N PHE A 27 4.86 -28.61 2.52
CA PHE A 27 4.24 -27.28 2.52
C PHE A 27 4.27 -26.64 3.92
N ASP A 28 4.29 -25.30 3.97
CA ASP A 28 4.09 -24.56 5.19
C ASP A 28 2.59 -24.25 5.39
N LYS A 29 2.05 -24.49 6.59
CA LYS A 29 0.67 -24.16 6.94
C LYS A 29 0.37 -22.66 6.81
N VAL A 30 1.39 -21.81 6.85
CA VAL A 30 1.26 -20.38 6.60
C VAL A 30 0.68 -20.11 5.19
N TRP A 31 1.04 -20.89 4.17
CA TRP A 31 0.57 -20.71 2.78
C TRP A 31 -0.94 -20.89 2.63
N ILE A 32 -1.53 -21.84 3.39
CA ILE A 32 -3.00 -21.99 3.46
C ILE A 32 -3.65 -20.73 4.05
N THR A 33 -2.98 -20.09 5.01
CA THR A 33 -3.48 -18.87 5.64
C THR A 33 -3.49 -17.72 4.65
N ASP A 34 -2.46 -17.56 3.83
CA ASP A 34 -2.39 -16.49 2.82
C ASP A 34 -3.48 -16.62 1.75
N VAL A 35 -3.75 -17.85 1.27
CA VAL A 35 -4.86 -18.12 0.33
C VAL A 35 -6.23 -17.82 0.95
N LYS A 36 -6.43 -18.17 2.23
CA LYS A 36 -7.66 -17.85 2.97
C LYS A 36 -7.83 -16.36 3.17
N GLU A 37 -6.77 -15.66 3.60
CA GLU A 37 -6.79 -14.21 3.79
C GLU A 37 -7.05 -13.46 2.49
N MET A 38 -6.47 -13.90 1.37
CA MET A 38 -6.79 -13.37 0.04
C MET A 38 -8.30 -13.45 -0.22
N TYR A 39 -8.90 -14.64 -0.11
CA TYR A 39 -10.34 -14.83 -0.35
C TYR A 39 -11.20 -13.99 0.60
N TYR A 40 -10.93 -14.04 1.91
CA TYR A 40 -11.73 -13.33 2.89
C TYR A 40 -11.67 -11.82 2.71
N ASN A 41 -10.52 -11.27 2.32
CA ASN A 41 -10.40 -9.85 2.00
C ASN A 41 -11.24 -9.46 0.76
N VAL A 42 -11.30 -10.29 -0.29
CA VAL A 42 -12.21 -10.08 -1.44
C VAL A 42 -13.67 -10.13 -0.99
N LEU A 43 -14.05 -11.13 -0.17
CA LEU A 43 -15.40 -11.29 0.35
C LEU A 43 -15.82 -10.12 1.24
N THR A 44 -14.93 -9.62 2.10
CA THR A 44 -15.15 -8.44 2.93
C THR A 44 -15.37 -7.20 2.07
N ALA A 45 -14.52 -6.96 1.07
CA ALA A 45 -14.68 -5.83 0.15
C ALA A 45 -16.05 -5.90 -0.57
N TRP A 46 -16.41 -7.08 -1.09
CA TRP A 46 -17.70 -7.32 -1.73
C TRP A 46 -18.89 -7.06 -0.79
N THR A 47 -18.82 -7.55 0.45
CA THR A 47 -19.90 -7.40 1.44
C THR A 47 -20.10 -5.94 1.83
N LEU A 48 -19.02 -5.20 2.03
CA LEU A 48 -19.06 -3.77 2.35
C LEU A 48 -19.77 -2.98 1.24
N ILE A 49 -19.45 -3.25 -0.03
CA ILE A 49 -20.06 -2.52 -1.15
C ILE A 49 -21.48 -2.97 -1.51
N ARG A 50 -21.84 -4.22 -1.22
CA ARG A 50 -23.20 -4.72 -1.47
C ARG A 50 -24.21 -4.20 -0.43
N GLY A 51 -23.74 -3.87 0.76
CA GLY A 51 -24.53 -3.26 1.84
C GLY A 51 -25.00 -1.83 1.56
N HIS A 52 -24.54 -1.19 0.48
CA HIS A 52 -24.92 0.16 0.08
C HIS A 52 -26.38 0.24 -0.37
N LYS A 53 -27.28 0.38 0.60
CA LYS A 53 -28.67 0.84 0.39
C LYS A 53 -28.98 2.10 1.19
N ASN A 54 -27.99 2.66 1.89
CA ASN A 54 -28.18 3.84 2.73
C ASN A 54 -28.08 5.12 1.91
N HIS A 55 -28.98 6.07 2.17
CA HIS A 55 -28.99 7.39 1.54
C HIS A 55 -27.89 8.34 2.09
N ASP A 56 -27.11 7.90 3.09
CA ASP A 56 -26.03 8.68 3.69
C ASP A 56 -24.74 8.54 2.86
N THR A 57 -24.33 9.65 2.23
CA THR A 57 -23.16 9.68 1.35
C THR A 57 -21.85 9.49 2.11
N ASP A 58 -21.74 10.01 3.33
CA ASP A 58 -20.49 9.94 4.10
C ASP A 58 -20.23 8.51 4.60
N ILE A 59 -21.29 7.81 5.02
CA ILE A 59 -21.20 6.39 5.38
C ILE A 59 -20.77 5.56 4.17
N ASN A 60 -21.35 5.84 3.00
CA ASN A 60 -21.03 5.11 1.78
C ASN A 60 -19.57 5.31 1.36
N ILE A 61 -19.03 6.53 1.46
CA ILE A 61 -17.62 6.82 1.18
C ILE A 61 -16.71 6.03 2.12
N LYS A 62 -16.95 6.06 3.44
CA LYS A 62 -16.11 5.33 4.40
C LYS A 62 -16.12 3.83 4.17
N GLN A 63 -17.29 3.26 3.87
CA GLN A 63 -17.41 1.84 3.53
C GLN A 63 -16.66 1.49 2.24
N ALA A 64 -16.73 2.34 1.21
CA ALA A 64 -15.97 2.16 -0.02
C ALA A 64 -14.46 2.30 0.21
N GLU A 65 -14.01 3.19 1.09
CA GLU A 65 -12.59 3.28 1.49
C GLU A 65 -12.12 2.01 2.20
N SER A 66 -12.92 1.48 3.14
CA SER A 66 -12.62 0.21 3.81
C SER A 66 -12.62 -0.97 2.83
N ALA A 67 -13.55 -1.00 1.87
CA ALA A 67 -13.60 -2.01 0.84
C ALA A 67 -12.37 -1.94 -0.07
N GLN A 68 -11.92 -0.74 -0.43
CA GLN A 68 -10.69 -0.55 -1.22
C GLN A 68 -9.47 -1.06 -0.47
N ALA A 69 -9.35 -0.77 0.83
CA ALA A 69 -8.25 -1.25 1.65
C ALA A 69 -8.21 -2.79 1.72
N ALA A 70 -9.36 -3.43 1.96
CA ALA A 70 -9.47 -4.88 1.93
C ALA A 70 -9.09 -5.45 0.55
N LEU A 71 -9.55 -4.80 -0.53
CA LEU A 71 -9.25 -5.25 -1.88
C LEU A 71 -7.75 -5.14 -2.22
N GLU A 72 -7.07 -4.07 -1.81
CA GLU A 72 -5.61 -3.96 -1.96
C GLU A 72 -4.86 -5.03 -1.15
N ASN A 73 -5.28 -5.28 0.09
CA ASN A 73 -4.69 -6.36 0.91
C ASN A 73 -4.87 -7.74 0.23
N SER A 74 -6.04 -7.99 -0.37
CA SER A 74 -6.28 -9.25 -1.09
C SER A 74 -5.34 -9.42 -2.29
N LYS A 75 -4.97 -8.33 -2.96
CA LYS A 75 -4.05 -8.36 -4.10
C LYS A 75 -2.64 -8.73 -3.66
N SER A 76 -2.16 -8.15 -2.57
CA SER A 76 -0.87 -8.54 -1.96
C SER A 76 -0.86 -10.03 -1.60
N ARG A 77 -1.88 -10.51 -0.89
CA ARG A 77 -2.03 -11.94 -0.54
C ARG A 77 -2.12 -12.87 -1.76
N LYS A 78 -2.76 -12.44 -2.86
CA LYS A 78 -2.75 -13.18 -4.13
C LYS A 78 -1.32 -13.36 -4.66
N LEU A 79 -0.55 -12.27 -4.70
CA LEU A 79 0.82 -12.31 -5.24
C LEU A 79 1.71 -13.25 -4.42
N GLN A 80 1.60 -13.18 -3.10
CA GLN A 80 2.28 -14.09 -2.20
C GLN A 80 1.88 -15.55 -2.46
N ALA A 81 0.57 -15.86 -2.50
CA ALA A 81 0.07 -17.20 -2.78
C ALA A 81 0.51 -17.74 -4.16
N ILE A 82 0.55 -16.89 -5.19
CA ILE A 82 1.07 -17.26 -6.51
C ILE A 82 2.57 -17.57 -6.44
N SER A 83 3.34 -16.78 -5.69
CA SER A 83 4.77 -17.02 -5.51
C SER A 83 5.05 -18.36 -4.81
N GLU A 84 4.25 -18.71 -3.81
CA GLU A 84 4.33 -19.99 -3.11
C GLU A 84 3.96 -21.16 -4.05
N LEU A 85 2.89 -21.02 -4.83
CA LEU A 85 2.50 -22.03 -5.83
C LEU A 85 3.59 -22.27 -6.89
N ARG A 86 4.35 -21.24 -7.28
CA ARG A 86 5.43 -21.36 -8.28
C ARG A 86 6.56 -22.28 -7.83
N ILE A 87 6.73 -22.53 -6.53
CA ILE A 87 7.69 -23.52 -6.00
C ILE A 87 7.40 -24.91 -6.59
N TYR A 88 6.12 -25.20 -6.85
CA TYR A 88 5.63 -26.45 -7.45
C TYR A 88 5.51 -26.40 -8.97
N LYS A 89 6.15 -25.44 -9.65
CA LYS A 89 6.36 -25.41 -11.11
C LYS A 89 5.13 -25.81 -11.94
N GLU A 90 5.22 -26.91 -12.71
CA GLU A 90 4.18 -27.32 -13.65
C GLU A 90 2.97 -27.93 -12.92
N GLU A 91 3.16 -28.55 -11.75
CA GLU A 91 2.09 -29.15 -10.95
C GLU A 91 1.03 -28.12 -10.50
N ALA A 92 1.43 -26.87 -10.30
CA ALA A 92 0.55 -25.79 -9.82
C ALA A 92 0.11 -24.80 -10.91
N LYS A 93 0.58 -24.96 -12.16
CA LYS A 93 0.38 -23.97 -13.23
C LYS A 93 -1.08 -23.67 -13.56
N ASP A 94 -1.92 -24.70 -13.57
CA ASP A 94 -3.35 -24.55 -13.83
C ASP A 94 -4.05 -23.82 -12.67
N LEU A 95 -3.64 -24.08 -11.43
CA LEU A 95 -4.16 -23.38 -10.26
C LEU A 95 -3.76 -21.90 -10.26
N ILE A 96 -2.50 -21.59 -10.58
CA ILE A 96 -2.01 -20.21 -10.70
C ILE A 96 -2.82 -19.45 -11.76
N THR A 97 -2.99 -20.05 -12.94
CA THR A 97 -3.73 -19.43 -14.05
C THR A 97 -5.19 -19.22 -13.68
N ALA A 98 -5.83 -20.23 -13.08
CA ALA A 98 -7.22 -20.14 -12.66
C ALA A 98 -7.42 -19.09 -11.57
N LEU A 99 -6.53 -19.04 -10.58
CA LEU A 99 -6.53 -18.05 -9.50
C LEU A 99 -6.40 -16.63 -10.05
N ASP A 100 -5.40 -16.39 -10.89
CA ASP A 100 -5.12 -15.07 -11.45
C ASP A 100 -6.33 -14.54 -12.24
N GLN A 101 -6.90 -15.38 -13.12
CA GLN A 101 -8.07 -15.03 -13.91
C GLN A 101 -9.30 -14.72 -13.04
N ILE A 102 -9.67 -15.61 -12.10
CA ILE A 102 -10.88 -15.42 -11.31
C ILE A 102 -10.73 -14.27 -10.32
N PHE A 103 -9.54 -14.10 -9.75
CA PHE A 103 -9.26 -12.97 -8.87
C PHE A 103 -9.39 -11.66 -9.64
N ASP A 104 -8.79 -11.54 -10.83
CA ASP A 104 -8.83 -10.30 -11.60
C ASP A 104 -10.25 -9.92 -12.01
N LEU A 105 -11.10 -10.91 -12.31
CA LEU A 105 -12.54 -10.69 -12.54
C LEU A 105 -13.23 -10.11 -11.30
N CYS A 106 -13.02 -10.71 -10.13
CA CYS A 106 -13.55 -10.21 -8.86
C CYS A 106 -13.02 -8.80 -8.55
N TYR A 107 -11.71 -8.60 -8.63
CA TYR A 107 -11.03 -7.35 -8.32
C TYR A 107 -11.53 -6.21 -9.20
N ASN A 108 -11.53 -6.41 -10.52
CA ASN A 108 -11.99 -5.38 -11.45
C ASN A 108 -13.46 -5.03 -11.22
N GLU A 109 -14.32 -6.02 -10.97
CA GLU A 109 -15.73 -5.76 -10.73
C GLU A 109 -15.98 -4.98 -9.44
N ILE A 110 -15.35 -5.38 -8.34
CA ILE A 110 -15.45 -4.69 -7.04
C ILE A 110 -14.85 -3.29 -7.13
N SER A 111 -13.65 -3.15 -7.71
CA SER A 111 -12.96 -1.87 -7.89
C SER A 111 -13.79 -0.88 -8.70
N ASN A 112 -14.41 -1.33 -9.80
CA ASN A 112 -15.30 -0.50 -10.60
C ASN A 112 -16.52 0.03 -9.84
N ILE A 113 -17.02 -0.71 -8.85
CA ILE A 113 -18.11 -0.25 -7.98
C ILE A 113 -17.58 0.77 -6.98
N ILE A 114 -16.45 0.46 -6.32
CA ILE A 114 -15.79 1.36 -5.38
C ILE A 114 -15.50 2.71 -6.02
N GLN A 115 -14.94 2.74 -7.24
CA GLN A 115 -14.60 3.97 -7.96
C GLN A 115 -15.82 4.85 -8.29
N LYS A 116 -17.03 4.27 -8.39
CA LYS A 116 -18.26 5.05 -8.60
C LYS A 116 -18.77 5.70 -7.32
N ILE A 117 -18.38 5.17 -6.17
CA ILE A 117 -18.79 5.63 -4.84
C ILE A 117 -17.78 6.63 -4.29
N LEU A 118 -16.49 6.30 -4.44
CA LEU A 118 -15.43 7.20 -4.03
C LEU A 118 -15.48 8.44 -4.93
N PRO A 119 -15.38 9.65 -4.34
CA PRO A 119 -15.21 10.84 -5.15
C PRO A 119 -13.98 10.65 -6.04
N GLU A 120 -14.04 11.14 -7.28
CA GLU A 120 -12.85 11.20 -8.12
C GLU A 120 -11.70 11.76 -7.27
N MET A 121 -10.51 11.19 -7.42
CA MET A 121 -9.29 11.64 -6.73
C MET A 121 -8.81 13.02 -7.22
N LYS A 122 -9.75 13.93 -7.53
CA LYS A 122 -9.55 15.34 -7.79
C LYS A 122 -9.32 16.02 -6.44
N GLY A 123 -8.10 15.92 -5.97
CA GLY A 123 -7.61 16.76 -4.90
C GLY A 123 -7.45 18.21 -5.36
N LYS A 124 -7.51 19.14 -4.40
CA LYS A 124 -7.02 20.51 -4.62
C LYS A 124 -5.54 20.53 -4.25
N ALA A 125 -4.68 20.72 -5.24
CA ALA A 125 -3.25 20.81 -5.03
C ALA A 125 -2.94 21.89 -3.95
N PRO A 126 -2.08 21.60 -2.97
CA PRO A 126 -1.75 22.56 -1.94
C PRO A 126 -0.91 23.69 -2.55
N LYS A 127 -1.00 24.90 -1.97
CA LYS A 127 -0.16 26.03 -2.40
C LYS A 127 1.33 25.82 -2.10
N LYS A 128 1.63 25.01 -1.08
CA LYS A 128 2.98 24.67 -0.64
C LYS A 128 3.09 23.15 -0.47
N SER A 129 4.23 22.57 -0.85
CA SER A 129 4.52 21.15 -0.65
C SER A 129 4.95 20.82 0.78
N VAL A 130 5.39 21.82 1.54
CA VAL A 130 5.81 21.69 2.94
C VAL A 130 4.97 22.59 3.82
N ASN A 131 4.52 22.07 4.95
CA ASN A 131 3.80 22.80 5.98
C ASN A 131 4.52 22.68 7.32
N LYS A 132 5.06 23.79 7.82
CA LYS A 132 5.62 23.89 9.18
C LYS A 132 4.46 23.90 10.18
N VAL A 133 4.32 22.83 10.95
CA VAL A 133 3.28 22.71 11.99
C VAL A 133 3.74 23.38 13.28
N SER A 134 5.02 23.15 13.64
CA SER A 134 5.70 23.76 14.77
C SER A 134 7.21 23.78 14.55
N GLU A 135 7.97 24.31 15.50
CA GLU A 135 9.44 24.20 15.49
C GLU A 135 9.96 22.76 15.58
N ASN A 136 9.11 21.79 15.93
CA ASN A 136 9.46 20.37 16.05
C ASN A 136 8.74 19.48 15.02
N GLU A 137 7.91 20.03 14.11
CA GLU A 137 7.13 19.20 13.19
C GLU A 137 6.93 19.88 11.83
N TYR A 138 7.26 19.14 10.78
CA TYR A 138 7.00 19.49 9.38
C TYR A 138 6.22 18.38 8.70
N ASN A 139 5.22 18.78 7.91
CA ASN A 139 4.45 17.88 7.07
C ASN A 139 4.80 18.10 5.60
N LEU A 140 5.04 17.00 4.89
CA LEU A 140 5.11 16.95 3.44
C LEU A 140 3.72 16.66 2.89
N LEU A 141 3.20 17.54 2.05
CA LEU A 141 1.84 17.49 1.54
C LEU A 141 1.79 16.89 0.14
N CYS A 142 0.80 16.04 -0.11
CA CYS A 142 0.54 15.47 -1.42
C CYS A 142 0.26 16.58 -2.45
N SER A 143 0.95 16.51 -3.58
CA SER A 143 0.86 17.50 -4.66
C SER A 143 -0.47 17.44 -5.42
N VAL A 144 -1.29 16.40 -5.20
CA VAL A 144 -2.62 16.24 -5.80
C VAL A 144 -3.70 16.74 -4.85
N CYS A 145 -3.75 16.25 -3.61
CA CYS A 145 -4.85 16.55 -2.68
C CYS A 145 -4.50 17.37 -1.43
N GLY A 146 -3.23 17.67 -1.20
CA GLY A 146 -2.79 18.41 -0.03
C GLY A 146 -2.82 17.62 1.29
N ASN A 147 -3.30 16.36 1.29
CA ASN A 147 -3.20 15.50 2.47
C ASN A 147 -1.74 15.26 2.84
N ILE A 148 -1.48 15.04 4.13
CA ILE A 148 -0.14 14.71 4.63
C ILE A 148 0.28 13.36 4.03
N ALA A 149 1.44 13.35 3.39
CA ALA A 149 2.04 12.16 2.79
C ALA A 149 3.22 11.64 3.61
N ALA A 150 3.98 12.54 4.22
CA ALA A 150 5.07 12.19 5.13
C ALA A 150 5.28 13.30 6.17
N LYS A 151 6.00 12.98 7.25
CA LYS A 151 6.30 13.90 8.35
C LYS A 151 7.75 13.79 8.80
N PHE A 152 8.26 14.89 9.30
CA PHE A 152 9.48 14.96 10.10
C PHE A 152 9.13 15.55 11.46
N ILE A 153 9.39 14.81 12.53
CA ILE A 153 8.97 15.18 13.88
C ILE A 153 10.07 14.95 14.92
N ILE A 154 10.26 15.93 15.79
CA ILE A 154 11.03 15.78 17.03
C ILE A 154 10.04 15.60 18.18
N GLY A 155 10.12 14.47 18.88
CA GLY A 155 9.24 14.14 20.00
C GLY A 155 9.94 13.32 21.07
N THR A 156 9.19 12.89 22.08
CA THR A 156 9.70 11.97 23.11
C THR A 156 9.15 10.57 22.85
N SER A 157 10.02 9.59 22.66
CA SER A 157 9.61 8.19 22.54
C SER A 157 9.06 7.69 23.87
N LYS A 158 7.84 7.13 23.86
CA LYS A 158 7.23 6.53 25.06
C LYS A 158 8.04 5.34 25.58
N SER A 159 8.60 4.54 24.69
CA SER A 159 9.32 3.30 25.04
C SER A 159 10.68 3.57 25.70
N PHE A 160 11.36 4.65 25.28
CA PHE A 160 12.73 4.94 25.75
C PHE A 160 12.83 6.17 26.65
N ASN A 161 11.74 6.95 26.78
CA ASN A 161 11.71 8.25 27.45
C ASN A 161 12.85 9.19 26.99
N LYS A 162 13.16 9.16 25.69
CA LYS A 162 14.22 9.95 25.07
C LYS A 162 13.67 10.79 23.93
N ARG A 163 14.27 11.97 23.74
CA ARG A 163 13.99 12.83 22.58
C ARG A 163 14.49 12.11 21.32
N ILE A 164 13.61 11.95 20.35
CA ILE A 164 13.88 11.33 19.06
C ILE A 164 13.54 12.32 17.95
N PHE A 165 14.29 12.25 16.85
CA PHE A 165 13.89 12.81 15.58
C PHE A 165 13.43 11.64 14.70
N ALA A 166 12.30 11.75 14.01
CA ALA A 166 11.74 10.66 13.24
C ALA A 166 11.19 11.15 11.90
N TYR A 167 11.39 10.29 10.89
CA TYR A 167 10.67 10.34 9.62
C TYR A 167 9.48 9.39 9.68
N LEU A 168 8.30 9.87 9.28
CA LEU A 168 7.09 9.06 9.15
C LEU A 168 6.60 9.18 7.70
N GLY A 169 6.82 8.15 6.90
CA GLY A 169 6.50 8.06 5.48
C GLY A 169 5.18 7.36 5.17
N VAL A 170 5.04 6.93 3.92
CA VAL A 170 3.89 6.19 3.40
C VAL A 170 3.95 4.70 3.74
N ILE A 171 5.15 4.13 3.75
CA ILE A 171 5.45 2.73 4.08
C ILE A 171 6.39 2.67 5.28
N HIS A 172 7.42 3.53 5.31
CA HIS A 172 8.45 3.47 6.35
C HIS A 172 8.22 4.49 7.44
N SER A 173 8.58 4.11 8.66
CA SER A 173 8.76 5.04 9.77
C SER A 173 10.08 4.71 10.44
N SER A 174 10.96 5.70 10.57
CA SER A 174 12.30 5.44 11.06
C SER A 174 12.82 6.57 11.95
N PRO A 175 13.49 6.24 13.07
CA PRO A 175 14.22 7.25 13.82
C PRO A 175 15.41 7.74 12.99
N LEU A 176 15.61 9.05 13.03
CA LEU A 176 16.75 9.76 12.47
C LEU A 176 17.65 10.25 13.61
N ASN A 177 18.90 10.57 13.28
CA ASN A 177 19.80 11.16 14.25
C ASN A 177 19.37 12.59 14.57
N LEU A 178 19.16 12.88 15.86
CA LEU A 178 18.69 14.18 16.33
C LEU A 178 19.63 15.33 15.92
N LYS A 179 20.92 15.07 15.72
CA LYS A 179 21.90 16.07 15.28
C LYS A 179 21.63 16.60 13.86
N ASP A 180 20.93 15.83 13.04
CA ASP A 180 20.66 16.19 11.64
C ASP A 180 19.34 16.95 11.48
N ALA A 181 18.57 17.10 12.58
CA ALA A 181 17.25 17.73 12.56
C ALA A 181 17.32 19.20 12.12
N GLU A 182 18.32 19.95 12.57
CA GLU A 182 18.50 21.37 12.18
C GLU A 182 18.71 21.50 10.67
N ASN A 183 19.60 20.68 10.10
CA ASN A 183 19.87 20.69 8.67
C ASN A 183 18.63 20.28 7.85
N ILE A 184 17.95 19.20 8.24
CA ILE A 184 16.74 18.75 7.54
C ILE A 184 15.61 19.79 7.66
N PHE A 185 15.42 20.41 8.82
CA PHE A 185 14.42 21.47 9.01
C PHE A 185 14.75 22.70 8.18
N SER A 186 16.02 23.09 8.08
CA SER A 186 16.44 24.18 7.19
C SER A 186 16.10 23.89 5.72
N LEU A 187 16.34 22.66 5.24
CA LEU A 187 15.95 22.25 3.88
C LEU A 187 14.42 22.25 3.69
N LEU A 188 13.66 21.85 4.71
CA LEU A 188 12.19 21.83 4.70
C LEU A 188 11.59 23.24 4.65
N GLU A 189 12.17 24.21 5.36
CA GLU A 189 11.73 25.62 5.30
C GLU A 189 11.82 26.19 3.89
N HIS A 190 12.81 25.74 3.11
CA HIS A 190 13.04 26.15 1.72
C HIS A 190 12.42 25.19 0.69
N ALA A 191 11.68 24.17 1.14
CA ALA A 191 11.05 23.15 0.31
C ALA A 191 12.01 22.43 -0.67
N GLU A 192 13.26 22.19 -0.26
CA GLU A 192 14.30 21.57 -1.09
C GLU A 192 14.18 20.03 -1.11
N LEU A 193 13.06 19.52 -1.61
CA LEU A 193 12.69 18.10 -1.53
C LEU A 193 13.75 17.13 -2.08
N SER A 194 14.36 17.44 -3.23
CA SER A 194 15.41 16.60 -3.82
C SER A 194 16.65 16.48 -2.93
N LYS A 195 17.02 17.56 -2.24
CA LYS A 195 18.13 17.57 -1.29
C LYS A 195 17.80 16.80 -0.03
N ILE A 196 16.58 16.96 0.51
CA ILE A 196 16.13 16.18 1.67
C ILE A 196 16.14 14.69 1.33
N HIS A 197 15.54 14.30 0.20
CA HIS A 197 15.52 12.93 -0.28
C HIS A 197 16.94 12.36 -0.38
N SER A 198 17.84 13.05 -1.09
CA SER A 198 19.25 12.62 -1.23
C SER A 198 19.99 12.56 0.11
N TYR A 199 19.67 13.46 1.04
CA TYR A 199 20.29 13.51 2.35
C TYR A 199 19.89 12.30 3.21
N ILE A 200 18.61 11.94 3.22
CA ILE A 200 18.13 10.84 4.07
C ILE A 200 18.45 9.44 3.49
N LYS A 201 18.80 9.31 2.21
CA LYS A 201 19.36 8.06 1.66
C LYS A 201 20.66 7.61 2.35
N LYS A 202 21.28 8.48 3.15
CA LYS A 202 22.50 8.17 3.92
C LYS A 202 22.20 7.35 5.19
N TYR A 203 20.95 7.23 5.60
CA TYR A 203 20.57 6.41 6.75
C TYR A 203 20.32 4.97 6.31
N PRO A 204 20.92 3.97 6.96
CA PRO A 204 20.71 2.55 6.62
C PRO A 204 19.26 2.09 6.72
N THR A 205 18.41 2.84 7.43
CA THR A 205 17.00 2.49 7.62
C THR A 205 16.07 3.15 6.61
N ILE A 206 16.60 3.97 5.70
CA ILE A 206 15.84 4.67 4.65
C ILE A 206 16.73 4.78 3.39
N GLU A 207 17.20 3.66 2.88
CA GLU A 207 18.17 3.63 1.77
C GLU A 207 17.59 4.23 0.48
N ASP A 208 16.28 4.12 0.27
CA ASP A 208 15.54 4.68 -0.87
C ASP A 208 15.02 6.11 -0.69
N GLY A 209 15.34 6.72 0.45
CA GLY A 209 14.96 8.08 0.78
C GLY A 209 13.47 8.26 1.05
N ILE A 210 12.91 9.44 0.73
CA ILE A 210 11.51 9.76 1.05
C ILE A 210 10.57 8.88 0.21
N ASP A 211 9.96 7.86 0.81
CA ASP A 211 9.03 6.92 0.16
C ASP A 211 7.77 7.58 -0.46
N ALA A 212 7.43 8.80 -0.05
CA ALA A 212 6.38 9.62 -0.64
C ALA A 212 6.83 10.47 -1.86
N TYR A 213 8.12 10.47 -2.21
CA TYR A 213 8.72 11.39 -3.19
C TYR A 213 8.96 10.72 -4.54
N CYS A 214 8.57 11.41 -5.61
CA CYS A 214 8.94 11.09 -6.98
C CYS A 214 10.05 12.04 -7.46
N PRO A 215 11.27 11.56 -7.69
CA PRO A 215 12.41 12.38 -8.14
C PRO A 215 12.19 13.07 -9.49
N GLU A 216 11.56 12.39 -10.45
CA GLU A 216 11.31 12.92 -11.79
C GLU A 216 10.32 14.10 -11.78
N CYS A 217 9.26 13.99 -10.96
CA CYS A 217 8.28 15.06 -10.80
C CYS A 217 8.76 16.17 -9.84
N ASN A 218 9.78 15.88 -9.02
CA ASN A 218 10.15 16.64 -7.83
C ASN A 218 8.93 16.96 -6.93
N LYS A 219 8.11 15.95 -6.66
CA LYS A 219 6.82 16.10 -5.96
C LYS A 219 6.60 15.01 -4.91
N ILE A 220 5.80 15.35 -3.91
CA ILE A 220 5.33 14.45 -2.86
C ILE A 220 3.94 13.93 -3.19
N TYR A 221 3.68 12.65 -2.94
CA TYR A 221 2.40 11.99 -3.15
C TYR A 221 2.03 11.16 -1.92
N CYS A 222 0.80 11.30 -1.43
CA CYS A 222 0.30 10.43 -0.37
C CYS A 222 0.00 9.03 -0.92
N ARG A 223 -0.20 8.05 -0.03
CA ARG A 223 -0.53 6.66 -0.37
C ARG A 223 -1.64 6.51 -1.41
N LYS A 224 -2.65 7.39 -1.40
CA LYS A 224 -3.76 7.37 -2.37
C LYS A 224 -3.33 7.76 -3.80
N HIS A 225 -2.34 8.65 -3.93
CA HIS A 225 -1.88 9.16 -5.23
C HIS A 225 -0.52 8.62 -5.66
N TYR A 226 0.18 7.88 -4.78
CA TYR A 226 1.39 7.15 -5.11
C TYR A 226 1.07 5.66 -5.10
N ARG A 227 0.72 5.10 -6.26
CA ARG A 227 0.22 3.72 -6.35
C ARG A 227 1.34 2.76 -5.96
N LEU A 228 1.15 2.03 -4.88
CA LEU A 228 2.10 1.05 -4.36
C LEU A 228 1.86 -0.32 -5.00
N GLN A 229 2.94 -1.05 -5.23
CA GLN A 229 2.90 -2.43 -5.70
C GLN A 229 4.04 -3.20 -5.04
N GLU A 230 3.69 -4.13 -4.17
CA GLU A 230 4.62 -5.10 -3.59
C GLU A 230 4.97 -6.16 -4.65
N GLU A 231 6.24 -6.52 -4.71
CA GLU A 231 6.78 -7.64 -5.47
C GLU A 231 7.24 -8.72 -4.49
N TRP A 232 6.92 -9.97 -4.83
CA TRP A 232 7.21 -11.15 -4.02
C TRP A 232 7.99 -12.12 -4.89
N ASP A 233 9.10 -12.64 -4.37
CA ASP A 233 9.92 -13.66 -5.03
C ASP A 233 10.13 -14.86 -4.11
N GLU A 234 9.96 -16.06 -4.67
CA GLU A 234 10.05 -17.34 -3.94
C GLU A 234 9.27 -17.42 -2.60
N GLY A 235 8.16 -16.67 -2.48
CA GLY A 235 7.32 -16.64 -1.28
C GLY A 235 7.78 -15.63 -0.22
N PHE A 236 8.82 -14.86 -0.51
CA PHE A 236 9.34 -13.80 0.33
C PHE A 236 9.03 -12.44 -0.29
N TYR A 237 8.92 -11.44 0.57
CA TYR A 237 8.86 -10.05 0.14
C TYR A 237 10.21 -9.69 -0.51
N ASP A 238 10.15 -9.17 -1.72
CA ASP A 238 11.33 -8.71 -2.47
C ASP A 238 11.44 -7.18 -2.33
N CYS A 239 10.54 -6.43 -2.95
CA CYS A 239 10.56 -4.97 -2.90
C CYS A 239 9.17 -4.34 -3.05
N THR A 240 9.05 -3.02 -2.85
CA THR A 240 7.85 -2.24 -3.17
C THR A 240 8.14 -1.14 -4.19
N TYR A 241 7.39 -1.14 -5.28
CA TYR A 241 7.36 -0.06 -6.25
C TYR A 241 6.30 0.98 -5.89
N ALA A 242 6.60 2.24 -6.19
CA ALA A 242 5.63 3.31 -6.18
C ALA A 242 5.54 3.99 -7.54
N THR A 243 4.33 4.10 -8.09
CA THR A 243 4.04 4.75 -9.37
C THR A 243 3.25 6.04 -9.16
N CYS A 244 3.80 7.17 -9.57
CA CYS A 244 3.16 8.48 -9.37
C CYS A 244 2.08 8.75 -10.44
N PRO A 245 1.26 9.81 -10.31
CA PRO A 245 0.22 10.16 -11.29
C PRO A 245 0.75 10.55 -12.68
N GLN A 246 2.07 10.66 -12.88
CA GLN A 246 2.70 10.85 -14.18
C GLN A 246 3.30 9.55 -14.74
N ASN A 247 2.99 8.40 -14.14
CA ASN A 247 3.49 7.06 -14.48
C ASN A 247 5.01 6.86 -14.31
N HIS A 248 5.69 7.72 -13.56
CA HIS A 248 7.05 7.44 -13.12
C HIS A 248 7.02 6.40 -11.99
N THR A 249 7.82 5.34 -12.13
CA THR A 249 7.88 4.21 -11.19
C THR A 249 9.28 4.09 -10.61
N ARG A 250 9.38 3.82 -9.32
CA ARG A 250 10.66 3.51 -8.64
C ARG A 250 10.43 2.55 -7.48
N ILE A 251 11.50 1.86 -7.08
CA ILE A 251 11.56 1.15 -5.81
C ILE A 251 11.59 2.17 -4.66
N ILE A 252 10.83 1.90 -3.61
CA ILE A 252 10.75 2.74 -2.40
C ILE A 252 11.02 1.96 -1.11
N ASP A 253 11.17 0.65 -1.24
CA ASP A 253 11.52 -0.32 -0.20
C ASP A 253 12.11 -1.56 -0.88
N ASP A 254 13.25 -2.02 -0.39
CA ASP A 254 14.07 -3.15 -0.87
C ASP A 254 14.73 -3.82 0.35
#